data_AF-A0A0R1YL84-F1
#
_entry.id   AF-A0A0R1YL84-F1
#
_cell.length_a   1.000
_cell.length_b   1.000
_cell.length_c   1.000
_cell.angle_alpha   90.00
_cell.angle_beta   90.00
_cell.angle_gamma   90.00
#
_symmetry.space_group_name_H-M   'P 1'
#
loop_
_entity.id
_entity.type
_entity.pdbx_description
1 polymer ?
#
loop_
_entity_poly.entity_id
_entity_poly.type
_entity_poly.pdbx_seq_one_letter_code
_entity_poly.pdbx_strand_id
1 'polypeptide(L)'
;MLEKFGVPKKITHATYTYSEQQMPWVSFLIHFGFSTTFAVGYSVLQHVVPTIKFAHGAASGLLLFGIFHHGVLPAMGLTPDAKHLPHEENISEALGHIAWMSTIDLVSNALYQGQQRQKK
;
A
#
# COMPACT_ATOMS: atom_id res chain seq x y z
N MET A 1 -7.98 1.47 -12.86
CA MET A 1 -6.93 2.53 -12.89
C MET A 1 -6.31 2.68 -14.29
N LEU A 2 -5.64 1.65 -14.81
CA LEU A 2 -4.86 1.74 -16.05
C LEU A 2 -5.65 2.13 -17.32
N GLU A 3 -6.96 1.85 -17.36
CA GLU A 3 -7.83 2.26 -18.48
C GLU A 3 -7.89 3.78 -18.65
N LYS A 4 -7.81 4.53 -17.55
CA LYS A 4 -7.78 6.01 -17.60
C LYS A 4 -6.49 6.54 -18.24
N PHE A 5 -5.48 5.68 -18.41
CA PHE A 5 -4.21 5.96 -19.06
C PHE A 5 -4.09 5.29 -20.44
N GLY A 6 -5.22 4.83 -21.02
CA GLY A 6 -5.26 4.25 -22.37
C GLY A 6 -4.90 2.76 -22.46
N VAL A 7 -4.71 2.07 -21.33
CA VAL A 7 -4.48 0.62 -21.35
C VAL A 7 -5.79 -0.12 -21.66
N PRO A 8 -5.83 -1.00 -22.69
CA PRO A 8 -7.06 -1.68 -23.09
C PRO A 8 -7.66 -2.62 -22.02
N LYS A 9 -9.00 -2.73 -21.99
CA LYS A 9 -9.76 -3.62 -21.09
C LYS A 9 -9.29 -5.08 -21.09
N LYS A 10 -8.93 -5.60 -22.26
CA LYS A 10 -8.41 -6.97 -22.41
C LYS A 10 -7.14 -7.23 -21.59
N ILE A 11 -6.39 -6.17 -21.26
CA ILE A 11 -5.21 -6.22 -20.42
C ILE A 11 -5.62 -5.94 -18.97
N THR A 12 -6.31 -4.82 -18.70
CA THR A 12 -6.63 -4.39 -17.33
C THR A 12 -7.52 -5.36 -16.55
N HIS A 13 -8.34 -6.15 -17.24
CA HIS A 13 -9.18 -7.20 -16.68
C HIS A 13 -8.66 -8.62 -16.98
N ALA A 14 -7.39 -8.76 -17.40
CA ALA A 14 -6.81 -10.08 -17.64
C ALA A 14 -6.74 -10.88 -16.33
N THR A 15 -7.20 -12.12 -16.39
CA THR A 15 -7.20 -13.06 -15.27
C THR A 15 -6.42 -14.33 -15.62
N TYR A 16 -5.95 -15.03 -14.60
CA TYR A 16 -5.52 -16.43 -14.71
C TYR A 16 -6.31 -17.28 -13.70
N THR A 17 -6.44 -18.57 -13.96
CA THR A 17 -7.17 -19.48 -13.06
C THR A 17 -6.22 -20.07 -12.03
N TYR A 18 -6.55 -19.94 -10.75
CA TYR A 18 -5.85 -20.59 -9.65
C TYR A 18 -6.86 -21.12 -8.64
N SER A 19 -6.79 -22.42 -8.32
CA SER A 19 -7.75 -23.08 -7.41
C SER A 19 -9.22 -22.79 -7.78
N GLU A 20 -9.56 -22.92 -9.07
CA GLU A 20 -10.90 -22.65 -9.62
C GLU A 20 -11.37 -21.19 -9.55
N GLN A 21 -10.51 -20.26 -9.10
CA GLN A 21 -10.81 -18.83 -9.01
C GLN A 21 -10.12 -18.04 -10.12
N GLN A 22 -10.81 -17.03 -10.64
CA GLN A 22 -10.27 -16.09 -11.63
C GLN A 22 -9.52 -14.97 -10.91
N MET A 23 -8.20 -15.00 -11.01
CA MET A 23 -7.31 -14.10 -10.29
C MET A 23 -6.91 -12.90 -11.17
N PRO A 24 -7.24 -11.65 -10.78
CA PRO A 24 -6.96 -10.46 -11.56
C PRO A 24 -5.50 -10.00 -11.40
N TRP A 25 -4.58 -10.67 -12.11
CA TRP A 25 -3.13 -10.47 -11.93
C TRP A 25 -2.66 -9.04 -12.22
N VAL A 26 -3.30 -8.31 -13.15
CA VAL A 26 -2.93 -6.91 -13.43
C VAL A 26 -3.27 -6.01 -12.24
N SER A 27 -4.40 -6.26 -11.57
CA SER A 27 -4.76 -5.54 -10.35
C SER A 27 -3.74 -5.81 -9.23
N PHE A 28 -3.36 -7.07 -9.04
CA PHE A 28 -2.34 -7.46 -8.07
C PHE A 28 -0.98 -6.83 -8.35
N LEU A 29 -0.56 -6.81 -9.61
CA LEU A 29 0.71 -6.20 -10.00
C LEU A 29 0.75 -4.71 -9.61
N ILE A 30 -0.32 -3.98 -9.89
CA ILE A 30 -0.40 -2.56 -9.53
C ILE A 30 -0.45 -2.38 -8.01
N HIS A 31 -1.28 -3.17 -7.31
CA HIS A 31 -1.43 -3.06 -5.86
C HIS A 31 -0.13 -3.41 -5.10
N PHE A 32 0.51 -4.53 -5.45
CA PHE A 32 1.78 -4.95 -4.83
C PHE A 32 2.96 -4.10 -5.27
N GLY A 33 2.99 -3.62 -6.52
CA GLY A 33 3.99 -2.67 -7.00
C GLY A 33 3.92 -1.34 -6.25
N PHE A 34 2.71 -0.82 -6.04
CA PHE A 34 2.47 0.35 -5.19
C PHE A 34 2.98 0.12 -3.77
N SER A 35 2.55 -0.98 -3.14
CA SER A 35 2.95 -1.34 -1.77
C SER A 35 4.48 -1.46 -1.62
N THR A 36 5.14 -2.14 -2.56
CA THR A 36 6.60 -2.32 -2.56
C THR A 36 7.32 -0.99 -2.71
N THR A 37 6.83 -0.10 -3.57
CA THR A 37 7.43 1.23 -3.78
C THR A 37 7.43 2.04 -2.48
N PHE A 38 6.29 2.08 -1.77
CA PHE A 38 6.20 2.77 -0.48
C PHE A 38 6.99 2.06 0.61
N ALA A 39 7.06 0.73 0.62
CA ALA A 39 7.86 -0.03 1.58
C ALA A 39 9.35 0.29 1.45
N VAL A 40 9.90 0.27 0.23
CA VAL A 40 11.30 0.62 -0.05
C VAL A 40 11.56 2.10 0.29
N GLY A 41 10.68 2.99 -0.15
CA GLY A 41 10.79 4.43 0.14
C GLY A 41 10.79 4.72 1.64
N TYR A 42 9.86 4.13 2.39
CA TYR A 42 9.80 4.24 3.85
C TYR A 42 11.05 3.65 4.52
N SER A 43 11.54 2.50 4.03
CA SER A 43 12.72 1.83 4.58
C SER A 43 13.98 2.69 4.48
N VAL A 44 14.13 3.45 3.39
CA VAL A 44 15.23 4.41 3.24
C VAL A 44 14.97 5.67 4.07
N LEU A 45 13.77 6.25 3.97
CA LEU A 45 13.46 7.55 4.53
C LEU A 45 13.44 7.56 6.07
N GLN A 46 13.04 6.46 6.70
CA GLN A 46 12.89 6.38 8.16
C GLN A 46 14.19 6.60 8.94
N HIS A 47 15.34 6.38 8.30
CA HIS A 47 16.65 6.61 8.90
C HIS A 47 17.11 8.07 8.80
N VAL A 48 16.48 8.87 7.93
CA VAL A 48 16.76 10.29 7.74
C VAL A 48 15.70 11.15 8.43
N VAL A 49 14.45 10.70 8.47
CA VAL A 49 13.31 11.42 9.07
C VAL A 49 12.67 10.55 10.16
N PRO A 50 13.21 10.55 11.39
CA PRO A 50 12.76 9.63 12.44
C PRO A 50 11.29 9.76 12.83
N THR A 51 10.68 10.92 12.59
CA THR A 51 9.27 11.19 12.91
C THR A 51 8.31 10.27 12.15
N ILE A 52 8.67 9.78 10.96
CA ILE A 52 7.79 8.88 10.20
C ILE A 52 7.65 7.50 10.86
N LYS A 53 8.55 7.17 11.80
CA LYS A 53 8.52 5.94 12.62
C LYS A 53 7.54 6.00 13.78
N PHE A 54 6.91 7.15 14.01
CA PHE A 54 5.98 7.32 15.12
C PHE A 54 4.90 6.22 15.12
N ALA A 55 4.64 5.67 16.30
CA ALA A 55 3.76 4.50 16.49
C ALA A 55 4.14 3.30 15.61
N HIS A 56 5.44 2.99 15.50
CA HIS A 56 5.97 1.92 14.65
C HIS A 56 5.54 2.08 13.19
N GLY A 57 5.48 3.31 12.67
CA GLY A 57 5.03 3.58 11.31
C GLY A 57 3.51 3.55 11.09
N ALA A 58 2.70 3.13 12.08
CA ALA A 58 1.24 3.10 11.94
C ALA A 58 0.65 4.44 11.51
N ALA A 59 1.18 5.55 12.04
CA ALA A 59 0.75 6.90 11.65
C ALA A 59 1.05 7.21 10.18
N SER A 60 2.20 6.75 9.66
CA SER A 60 2.54 6.86 8.24
C SER A 60 1.61 6.01 7.37
N GLY A 61 1.19 4.83 7.86
CA GLY A 61 0.17 4.01 7.21
C GLY A 61 -1.16 4.74 7.09
N LEU A 62 -1.66 5.32 8.19
CA LEU A 62 -2.91 6.10 8.20
C LEU A 62 -2.82 7.36 7.33
N LEU A 63 -1.65 8.00 7.27
CA LEU A 63 -1.42 9.12 6.37
C LEU A 63 -1.58 8.70 4.90
N LEU A 64 -0.95 7.60 4.49
CA LEU A 64 -1.07 7.08 3.12
C LEU A 64 -2.50 6.61 2.82
N PHE A 65 -3.17 5.97 3.78
CA PHE A 65 -4.59 5.66 3.69
C PHE A 65 -5.42 6.92 3.37
N GLY A 66 -5.27 7.98 4.15
CA GLY A 66 -5.97 9.24 3.92
C GLY A 66 -5.65 9.86 2.56
N ILE A 67 -4.37 9.90 2.17
CA ILE A 67 -3.95 10.45 0.88
C ILE A 67 -4.58 9.68 -0.28
N PHE A 68 -4.52 8.34 -0.26
CA PHE A 68 -4.91 7.53 -1.41
C PHE A 68 -6.38 7.14 -1.41
N HIS A 69 -6.91 6.60 -0.31
CA HIS A 69 -8.28 6.09 -0.25
C HIS A 69 -9.31 7.20 -0.05
N HIS A 70 -8.95 8.31 0.61
CA HIS A 70 -9.84 9.46 0.75
C HIS A 70 -9.54 10.61 -0.23
N GLY A 71 -8.38 10.61 -0.89
CA GLY A 71 -7.96 11.67 -1.79
C GLY A 71 -7.82 11.20 -3.25
N VAL A 72 -6.70 10.56 -3.56
CA VAL A 72 -6.29 10.26 -4.94
C VAL A 72 -7.28 9.33 -5.66
N LEU A 73 -7.68 8.22 -5.05
CA LEU A 73 -8.55 7.23 -5.71
C LEU A 73 -9.96 7.79 -5.99
N PRO A 74 -10.64 8.48 -5.04
CA PRO A 74 -11.90 9.16 -5.33
C PRO A 74 -11.75 10.28 -6.37
N ALA A 75 -10.72 11.12 -6.27
CA ALA A 75 -10.48 12.22 -7.22
C ALA A 75 -10.23 11.70 -8.65
N MET A 76 -9.59 10.54 -8.77
CA MET A 76 -9.43 9.84 -10.02
C MET A 76 -10.69 9.09 -10.46
N GLY A 77 -11.79 9.10 -9.71
CA GLY A 77 -13.02 8.35 -9.99
C GLY A 77 -12.80 6.85 -10.10
N LEU A 78 -11.93 6.30 -9.24
CA LEU A 78 -11.63 4.87 -9.17
C LEU A 78 -12.38 4.17 -8.04
N THR A 79 -12.75 4.92 -7.01
CA THR A 79 -13.60 4.49 -5.89
C THR A 79 -14.67 5.56 -5.63
N PRO A 80 -15.79 5.23 -4.99
CA PRO A 80 -16.71 6.24 -4.44
C PRO A 80 -16.00 7.15 -3.42
N ASP A 81 -16.57 8.33 -3.16
CA ASP A 81 -16.15 9.15 -2.02
C ASP A 81 -16.33 8.35 -0.72
N ALA A 82 -15.43 8.55 0.24
CA ALA A 82 -15.47 7.82 1.53
C ALA A 82 -16.79 7.97 2.31
N LYS A 83 -17.50 9.09 2.14
CA LYS A 83 -18.84 9.32 2.73
C LYS A 83 -19.94 8.41 2.16
N HIS A 84 -19.66 7.74 1.04
CA HIS A 84 -20.56 6.82 0.35
C HIS A 84 -20.12 5.36 0.47
N LEU A 85 -18.98 5.08 1.12
CA LEU A 85 -18.54 3.73 1.42
C LEU A 85 -19.13 3.25 2.76
N PRO A 86 -19.41 1.94 2.91
CA PRO A 86 -19.71 1.35 4.21
C PRO A 86 -18.63 1.69 5.25
N HIS A 87 -19.04 1.99 6.48
CA HIS A 87 -18.10 2.35 7.54
C HIS A 87 -17.14 1.20 7.86
N GLU A 88 -17.63 -0.04 7.74
CA GLU A 88 -16.87 -1.26 7.96
C GLU A 88 -15.72 -1.39 6.96
N GLU A 89 -15.97 -1.06 5.68
CA GLU A 89 -14.95 -1.06 4.63
C GLU A 89 -13.85 -0.04 4.99
N ASN A 90 -14.24 1.19 5.29
CA ASN A 90 -13.30 2.27 5.62
C ASN A 90 -12.46 1.95 6.88
N ILE A 91 -13.06 1.37 7.91
CA ILE A 91 -12.36 0.95 9.13
C ILE A 91 -11.40 -0.19 8.81
N SER A 92 -11.84 -1.19 8.05
CA SER A 92 -11.01 -2.34 7.68
C SER A 92 -9.79 -1.92 6.84
N GLU A 93 -9.96 -0.97 5.92
CA GLU A 93 -8.86 -0.41 5.13
C GLU A 93 -7.86 0.34 6.03
N ALA A 94 -8.34 1.20 6.93
CA ALA A 94 -7.49 1.93 7.86
C ALA A 94 -6.67 0.97 8.76
N LEU A 95 -7.30 -0.07 9.30
CA LEU A 95 -6.62 -1.10 10.09
C LEU A 95 -5.61 -1.89 9.25
N GLY A 96 -5.95 -2.20 7.99
CA GLY A 96 -5.04 -2.81 7.04
C GLY A 96 -3.78 -1.96 6.81
N HIS A 97 -3.93 -0.64 6.65
CA HIS A 97 -2.81 0.29 6.49
C HIS A 97 -1.93 0.42 7.74
N ILE A 98 -2.53 0.37 8.93
CA ILE A 98 -1.79 0.28 10.20
C ILE A 98 -0.92 -0.97 10.23
N ALA A 99 -1.52 -2.15 9.97
CA ALA A 99 -0.82 -3.42 10.00
C ALA A 99 0.27 -3.51 8.93
N TRP A 100 -0.04 -3.04 7.71
CA TRP A 100 0.87 -2.97 6.58
C TRP A 100 2.11 -2.14 6.89
N MET A 101 1.94 -0.88 7.33
CA MET A 101 3.08 -0.01 7.60
C MET A 101 3.87 -0.43 8.85
N SER A 102 3.18 -0.94 9.87
CA SER A 102 3.86 -1.46 11.08
C SER A 102 4.75 -2.64 10.78
N THR A 103 4.31 -3.51 9.87
CA THR A 103 5.11 -4.65 9.40
C THR A 103 6.31 -4.19 8.59
N ILE A 104 6.14 -3.21 7.69
CA ILE A 104 7.25 -2.60 6.94
C ILE A 104 8.28 -2.00 7.89
N ASP A 105 7.86 -1.22 8.89
CA ASP A 105 8.75 -0.60 9.86
C ASP A 105 9.56 -1.64 10.63
N LEU A 106 8.88 -2.69 11.13
CA LEU A 106 9.53 -3.78 11.86
C LEU A 106 10.58 -4.50 10.99
N VAL A 107 10.20 -4.89 9.77
CA VAL A 107 11.09 -5.62 8.86
C VAL A 107 12.28 -4.75 8.45
N SER A 108 12.04 -3.49 8.09
CA SER A 108 13.09 -2.53 7.72
C SER A 108 14.10 -2.34 8.85
N ASN A 109 13.62 -2.12 10.09
CA ASN A 109 14.49 -1.97 11.25
C ASN A 109 15.31 -3.24 11.52
N ALA A 110 14.70 -4.43 11.39
CA ALA A 110 15.41 -5.69 11.56
C ALA A 110 16.53 -5.87 10.51
N LEU A 111 16.26 -5.54 9.23
CA LEU A 111 17.24 -5.59 8.16
C LEU A 111 18.38 -4.59 8.38
N TYR A 112 18.06 -3.35 8.75
CA TYR A 112 19.06 -2.32 9.00
C TYR A 112 19.98 -2.69 10.16
N GLN A 113 19.42 -3.16 11.28
CA GLN A 113 20.21 -3.60 12.44
C GLN A 113 21.10 -4.81 12.11
N GLY A 114 20.60 -5.76 11.31
CA GLY A 114 21.37 -6.89 10.80
C GLY A 114 22.59 -6.43 9.99
N GLN A 115 22.42 -5.46 9.09
CA GLN A 115 23.52 -4.89 8.32
C GLN A 115 24.56 -4.17 9.19
N GLN A 116 24.13 -3.42 10.21
CA GLN A 116 25.07 -2.73 11.11
C GLN A 116 25.88 -3.71 11.97
N ARG A 117 25.32 -4.86 12.34
CA ARG A 117 26.04 -5.92 13.06
C ARG A 117 27.13 -6.58 12.20
N GLN A 118 26.89 -6.78 10.90
CA GLN A 118 27.88 -7.36 9.99
C GLN A 118 29.07 -6.44 9.68
N LYS A 119 28.91 -5.12 9.90
CA LYS A 119 29.97 -4.13 9.69
C LYS A 119 30.90 -3.93 10.90
N LYS A 120 30.58 -4.53 12.05
CA LYS A 120 31.38 -4.50 13.27
C LYS A 120 32.17 -5.78 13.41
#